data_AF-A0A4R6T1N7-F1
#
_entry.id   AF-A0A4R6T1N7-F1
#
_cell.length_a   1.000
_cell.length_b   1.000
_cell.length_c   1.000
_cell.angle_alpha   90.00
_cell.angle_beta   90.00
_cell.angle_gamma   90.00
#
_symmetry.space_group_name_H-M   'P 1'
#
loop_
_entity.id
_entity.type
_entity.pdbx_description
1 polymer ?
#
loop_
_entity_poly.entity_id
_entity_poly.type
_entity_poly.pdbx_seq_one_letter_code
_entity_poly.pdbx_strand_id
1 'polypeptide(L)'
;MKFNKYFFGIWFFLFALFAYWQFNDPDPEVWVSIYGVAMVFCLLGVRGIFPKIPLTVTVVVAVLGAIYFFPGGVGDWISQEWAQKDLTMKTQQMEENRETFGLAIIALVLSPALYKAWKK
;
A
#
# COMPACT_ATOMS: atom_id res chain seq x y z
N MET A 1 -5.66 -20.93 -9.29
CA MET A 1 -4.41 -21.16 -8.53
C MET A 1 -3.20 -20.43 -9.12
N LYS A 2 -2.96 -20.48 -10.44
CA LYS A 2 -1.83 -19.77 -11.08
C LYS A 2 -1.90 -18.23 -10.91
N PHE A 3 -3.08 -17.63 -11.13
CA PHE A 3 -3.29 -16.18 -10.96
C PHE A 3 -2.79 -15.66 -9.60
N ASN A 4 -3.22 -16.29 -8.49
CA ASN A 4 -2.84 -15.85 -7.15
C ASN A 4 -1.32 -15.87 -6.94
N LYS A 5 -0.66 -16.93 -7.42
CA LYS A 5 0.79 -17.09 -7.26
C LYS A 5 1.56 -15.96 -7.96
N TYR A 6 1.22 -15.67 -9.21
CA TYR A 6 1.90 -14.62 -9.97
C TYR A 6 1.52 -13.22 -9.46
N PHE A 7 0.23 -12.94 -9.30
CA PHE A 7 -0.23 -11.62 -8.86
C PHE A 7 0.32 -11.25 -7.47
N PHE A 8 0.07 -12.07 -6.45
CA PHE A 8 0.54 -11.76 -5.10
C PHE A 8 2.06 -11.94 -4.94
N GLY A 9 2.68 -12.80 -5.76
CA GLY A 9 4.13 -12.95 -5.78
C GLY A 9 4.84 -11.68 -6.27
N ILE A 10 4.37 -11.09 -7.38
CA ILE A 10 4.91 -9.82 -7.89
C ILE A 10 4.70 -8.70 -6.86
N TRP A 11 3.48 -8.59 -6.31
CA TRP A 11 3.17 -7.55 -5.33
C TRP A 11 3.95 -7.69 -4.02
N PHE A 12 4.30 -8.91 -3.60
CA PHE A 12 5.21 -9.11 -2.47
C PHE A 12 6.56 -8.41 -2.70
N PHE A 13 7.17 -8.60 -3.88
CA PHE A 13 8.45 -7.96 -4.19
C PHE A 13 8.32 -6.45 -4.39
N LEU A 14 7.21 -5.98 -4.97
CA LEU A 14 6.94 -4.53 -5.08
C LEU A 14 6.75 -3.88 -3.71
N PHE A 15 6.00 -4.50 -2.78
CA PHE A 15 5.88 -3.98 -1.42
C PHE A 15 7.19 -4.05 -0.64
N ALA A 16 8.04 -5.05 -0.88
CA ALA A 16 9.39 -5.07 -0.32
C ALA A 16 10.24 -3.90 -0.82
N LEU A 17 10.13 -3.56 -2.12
CA LEU A 17 10.80 -2.39 -2.70
C LEU A 17 10.25 -1.08 -2.11
N PHE A 18 8.93 -0.97 -1.94
CA PHE A 18 8.32 0.22 -1.33
C PHE A 18 8.75 0.36 0.13
N ALA A 19 8.71 -0.73 0.92
CA ALA A 19 9.20 -0.75 2.29
C ALA A 19 10.66 -0.30 2.39
N TYR A 20 11.53 -0.76 1.47
CA TYR A 20 12.92 -0.32 1.42
C TYR A 20 13.04 1.21 1.25
N TRP A 21 12.19 1.81 0.42
CA TRP A 21 12.22 3.26 0.22
C TRP A 21 11.70 4.06 1.41
N GLN A 22 10.88 3.46 2.27
CA GLN A 22 10.36 4.11 3.49
C GLN A 22 11.41 4.32 4.58
N PHE A 23 12.59 3.68 4.49
CA PHE A 23 13.69 3.99 5.41
C PHE A 23 14.21 5.43 5.29
N ASN A 24 13.86 6.14 4.20
CA ASN A 24 14.19 7.55 4.02
C ASN A 24 13.12 8.50 4.55
N ASP A 25 11.98 8.00 5.01
CA ASP A 25 10.89 8.84 5.53
C ASP A 25 11.13 9.14 7.02
N PRO A 26 10.52 10.21 7.59
CA PRO A 26 10.70 10.58 8.99
C PRO A 26 10.27 9.50 10.00
N ASP A 27 9.24 8.72 9.65
CA ASP A 27 8.62 7.68 10.49
C ASP A 27 8.72 6.28 9.86
N PRO A 28 9.95 5.75 9.65
CA PRO A 28 10.17 4.54 8.87
C PRO A 28 9.56 3.30 9.54
N GLU A 29 9.54 3.25 10.88
CA GLU A 29 9.02 2.10 11.64
C GLU A 29 7.54 1.84 11.34
N VAL A 30 6.74 2.90 11.21
CA VAL A 30 5.30 2.80 10.94
C VAL A 30 5.08 2.30 9.51
N TRP A 31 5.70 2.96 8.53
CA TRP A 31 5.46 2.67 7.12
C TRP A 31 6.04 1.34 6.67
N VAL A 32 7.25 0.99 7.12
CA VAL A 32 7.85 -0.34 6.88
C VAL A 32 6.96 -1.43 7.47
N SER A 33 6.40 -1.23 8.67
CA SER A 33 5.48 -2.19 9.29
C SER A 33 4.19 -2.35 8.50
N ILE A 34 3.60 -1.26 8.00
CA ILE A 34 2.40 -1.29 7.16
C ILE A 34 2.64 -2.10 5.88
N TYR A 35 3.75 -1.85 5.17
CA TYR A 35 4.10 -2.65 4.00
C TYR A 35 4.42 -4.11 4.37
N GLY A 36 5.03 -4.35 5.52
CA GLY A 36 5.27 -5.69 6.06
C GLY A 36 3.97 -6.49 6.25
N VAL A 37 2.93 -5.87 6.79
CA VAL A 37 1.60 -6.48 6.90
C VAL A 37 1.03 -6.81 5.52
N ALA A 38 1.14 -5.90 4.55
CA ALA A 38 0.70 -6.14 3.16
C ALA A 38 1.46 -7.32 2.53
N MET A 39 2.78 -7.40 2.74
CA MET A 39 3.63 -8.50 2.28
C MET A 39 3.19 -9.86 2.86
N VAL A 40 2.84 -9.91 4.16
CA VAL A 40 2.31 -11.13 4.79
C VAL A 40 1.02 -11.58 4.09
N PHE A 41 0.08 -10.67 3.82
CA PHE A 41 -1.13 -11.02 3.09
C PHE A 41 -0.87 -11.44 1.64
N CYS A 42 0.13 -10.87 0.97
CA CYS A 42 0.58 -11.35 -0.33
C CYS A 42 1.11 -12.79 -0.26
N LEU A 43 1.94 -13.13 0.74
CA LEU A 43 2.44 -14.50 0.93
C LEU A 43 1.32 -15.51 1.24
N LEU A 44 0.33 -15.11 2.04
CA LEU A 44 -0.88 -15.91 2.26
C LEU A 44 -1.68 -16.07 0.97
N GLY A 45 -1.80 -15.00 0.18
CA GLY A 45 -2.44 -15.00 -1.13
C GLY A 45 -1.80 -15.94 -2.14
N VAL A 46 -0.46 -16.01 -2.17
CA VAL A 46 0.30 -17.00 -2.98
C VAL A 46 -0.09 -18.43 -2.61
N ARG A 47 -0.29 -18.70 -1.31
CA ARG A 47 -0.75 -20.00 -0.78
C ARG A 47 -2.27 -20.20 -0.93
N GLY A 48 -3.01 -19.20 -1.38
CA GLY A 48 -4.47 -19.24 -1.50
C GLY A 48 -5.23 -19.19 -0.16
N ILE A 49 -4.57 -18.68 0.88
CA ILE A 49 -5.11 -18.51 2.22
C ILE A 49 -5.60 -17.05 2.34
N PHE A 50 -6.87 -16.86 2.70
CA PHE A 50 -7.50 -15.54 2.78
C PHE A 50 -8.23 -15.39 4.12
N PRO A 51 -7.55 -14.93 5.18
CA PRO A 51 -8.15 -14.78 6.51
C PRO A 51 -9.19 -13.66 6.48
N LYS A 52 -10.49 -13.98 6.56
CA LYS A 52 -11.58 -13.01 6.32
C LYS A 52 -11.45 -11.76 7.19
N ILE A 53 -11.42 -11.91 8.51
CA ILE A 53 -11.46 -10.78 9.46
C ILE A 53 -10.19 -9.93 9.40
N PRO A 54 -8.97 -10.50 9.56
CA PRO A 54 -7.74 -9.70 9.52
C PRO A 54 -7.54 -8.96 8.20
N LEU A 55 -7.91 -9.60 7.08
CA LEU A 55 -7.80 -9.00 5.75
C LEU A 55 -8.80 -7.86 5.57
N THR A 56 -10.05 -8.02 6.03
CA THR A 56 -11.04 -6.93 6.03
C THR A 56 -10.53 -5.75 6.83
N VAL A 57 -10.04 -5.98 8.06
CA VAL A 57 -9.51 -4.91 8.93
C VAL A 57 -8.37 -4.17 8.23
N THR A 58 -7.43 -4.89 7.64
CA THR A 58 -6.28 -4.30 6.93
C THR A 58 -6.72 -3.43 5.76
N VAL A 59 -7.63 -3.93 4.91
CA VAL A 59 -8.14 -3.17 3.76
C VAL A 59 -8.93 -1.95 4.21
N VAL A 60 -9.80 -2.07 5.22
CA VAL A 60 -10.59 -0.96 5.74
C VAL A 60 -9.70 0.13 6.35
N VAL A 61 -8.73 -0.25 7.18
CA VAL A 61 -7.77 0.70 7.76
C VAL A 61 -6.95 1.37 6.68
N ALA A 62 -6.51 0.64 5.65
CA ALA A 62 -5.79 1.24 4.53
C ALA A 62 -6.65 2.24 3.76
N VAL A 63 -7.93 1.95 3.50
CA VAL A 63 -8.86 2.89 2.85
C VAL A 63 -9.09 4.12 3.71
N LEU A 64 -9.36 3.95 5.00
CA LEU A 64 -9.59 5.06 5.93
C LEU A 64 -8.34 5.93 6.09
N GLY A 65 -7.16 5.31 6.19
CA GLY A 65 -5.89 6.03 6.22
C GLY A 65 -5.64 6.79 4.94
N ALA A 66 -5.88 6.20 3.76
CA ALA A 66 -5.75 6.89 2.48
C ALA A 66 -6.68 8.11 2.38
N ILE A 67 -7.88 8.04 2.95
CA ILE A 67 -8.80 9.19 3.01
C ILE A 67 -8.31 10.23 4.02
N TYR A 68 -7.80 9.80 5.17
CA TYR A 68 -7.34 10.68 6.24
C TYR A 68 -6.13 11.52 5.83
N PHE A 69 -5.14 10.90 5.18
CA PHE A 69 -3.92 11.56 4.73
C PHE A 69 -4.10 12.33 3.42
N PHE A 70 -5.26 12.25 2.76
CA PHE A 70 -5.44 12.87 1.44
C PHE A 70 -5.39 14.40 1.56
N PRO A 71 -4.33 15.06 1.03
CA PRO A 71 -4.11 16.49 1.29
C PRO A 71 -4.94 17.40 0.37
N GLY A 72 -5.82 16.82 -0.45
CA GLY A 72 -6.63 17.52 -1.45
C GLY A 72 -5.86 17.77 -2.77
N GLY A 73 -6.60 17.78 -3.89
CA GLY A 73 -6.08 18.23 -5.19
C GLY A 73 -5.02 17.31 -5.85
N VAL A 74 -5.44 16.20 -6.47
CA VAL A 74 -4.54 15.29 -7.22
C VAL A 74 -3.77 16.03 -8.33
N GLY A 75 -4.40 17.02 -8.97
CA GLY A 75 -3.76 17.82 -10.02
C GLY A 75 -2.61 18.68 -9.51
N ASP A 76 -2.77 19.29 -8.32
CA ASP A 76 -1.74 20.12 -7.71
C ASP A 76 -0.55 19.26 -7.29
N TRP A 77 -0.79 18.08 -6.73
CA TRP A 77 0.28 17.13 -6.40
C TRP A 77 1.09 16.70 -7.62
N ILE A 78 0.44 16.27 -8.71
CA ILE A 78 1.13 15.86 -9.95
C ILE A 78 2.01 17.01 -10.48
N SER A 79 1.51 18.24 -10.40
CA SER A 79 2.26 19.43 -10.84
C SER A 79 3.51 19.67 -9.97
N GLN A 80 3.41 19.46 -8.66
CA GLN A 80 4.51 19.62 -7.70
C GLN A 80 5.59 18.53 -7.91
N GLU A 81 5.19 17.25 -7.99
CA GLU A 81 6.10 16.13 -8.25
C GLU A 81 6.87 16.31 -9.58
N TRP A 82 6.15 16.73 -10.64
CA TRP A 82 6.74 16.95 -11.95
C TRP A 82 7.75 18.10 -11.96
N ALA A 83 7.48 19.16 -11.21
CA ALA A 83 8.39 20.30 -11.08
C ALA A 83 9.66 19.93 -10.30
N GLN A 84 9.54 19.03 -9.31
CA GLN A 84 10.61 18.69 -8.39
C GLN A 84 11.66 17.72 -8.98
N LYS A 85 11.24 16.80 -9.86
CA LYS A 85 12.11 15.82 -10.56
C LYS A 85 13.06 15.03 -9.65
N ASP A 86 12.73 14.89 -8.37
CA ASP A 86 13.55 14.25 -7.34
C ASP A 86 12.65 13.49 -6.38
N LEU A 87 13.13 12.33 -5.91
CA LEU A 87 12.39 11.44 -5.01
C LEU A 87 12.54 11.82 -3.53
N THR A 88 13.32 12.85 -3.23
CA THR A 88 13.48 13.36 -1.86
C THR A 88 12.20 14.05 -1.38
N MET A 89 11.77 13.75 -0.16
CA MET A 89 10.72 14.50 0.54
C MET A 89 11.22 15.90 0.87
N LYS A 90 10.49 16.93 0.42
CA LYS A 90 10.83 18.34 0.72
C LYS A 90 9.69 19.09 1.40
N THR A 91 8.46 18.59 1.32
CA THR A 91 7.26 19.25 1.87
C THR A 91 6.35 18.24 2.54
N GLN A 92 5.65 18.65 3.60
CA GLN A 92 4.66 17.83 4.31
C GLN A 92 3.60 17.26 3.36
N GLN A 93 3.17 18.07 2.39
CA GLN A 93 2.15 17.66 1.42
C GLN A 93 2.63 16.52 0.52
N MET A 94 3.92 16.45 0.17
CA MET A 94 4.46 15.30 -0.56
C MET A 94 4.46 14.03 0.28
N GLU A 95 4.74 14.14 1.58
CA GLU A 95 4.69 13.01 2.50
C GLU A 95 3.28 12.45 2.58
N GLU A 96 2.31 13.30 2.89
CA GLU A 96 0.88 12.96 2.96
C GLU A 96 0.36 12.35 1.66
N ASN A 97 0.81 12.86 0.50
CA ASN A 97 0.47 12.28 -0.79
C ASN A 97 1.06 10.86 -0.95
N ARG A 98 2.37 10.67 -0.69
CA ARG A 98 3.01 9.35 -0.79
C ARG A 98 2.37 8.33 0.14
N GLU A 99 2.04 8.74 1.36
CA GLU A 99 1.35 7.93 2.36
C GLU A 99 -0.05 7.54 1.89
N THR A 100 -0.81 8.50 1.35
CA THR A 100 -2.13 8.27 0.77
C THR A 100 -2.09 7.26 -0.37
N PHE A 101 -1.18 7.44 -1.33
CA PHE A 101 -1.06 6.51 -2.46
C PHE A 101 -0.55 5.13 -2.05
N GLY A 102 0.38 5.07 -1.09
CA GLY A 102 0.86 3.81 -0.52
C GLY A 102 -0.29 2.98 0.06
N LEU A 103 -1.13 3.62 0.91
CA LEU A 103 -2.29 2.98 1.52
C LEU A 103 -3.36 2.61 0.48
N ALA A 104 -3.61 3.47 -0.51
CA ALA A 104 -4.53 3.19 -1.61
C ALA A 104 -4.09 1.97 -2.44
N ILE A 105 -2.79 1.86 -2.75
CA ILE A 105 -2.23 0.70 -3.46
C ILE A 105 -2.40 -0.56 -2.61
N ILE A 106 -2.09 -0.53 -1.31
CA ILE A 106 -2.30 -1.67 -0.42
C ILE A 106 -3.77 -2.13 -0.46
N ALA A 107 -4.72 -1.22 -0.32
CA ALA A 107 -6.14 -1.52 -0.38
C ALA A 107 -6.55 -2.16 -1.72
N LEU A 108 -6.12 -1.58 -2.84
CA LEU A 108 -6.42 -2.08 -4.18
C LEU A 108 -5.84 -3.47 -4.44
N VAL A 109 -4.59 -3.69 -4.03
CA VAL A 109 -3.87 -4.96 -4.26
C VAL A 109 -4.42 -6.09 -3.41
N LEU A 110 -4.87 -5.80 -2.19
CA LEU A 110 -5.47 -6.79 -1.30
C LEU A 110 -6.97 -7.02 -1.59
N SER A 111 -7.63 -6.14 -2.34
CA SER A 111 -9.05 -6.29 -2.71
C SER A 111 -9.42 -7.63 -3.40
N PRO A 112 -8.60 -8.24 -4.29
CA PRO A 112 -8.94 -9.52 -4.89
C PRO A 112 -8.82 -10.68 -3.90
N ALA A 113 -7.94 -10.56 -2.89
CA ALA A 113 -7.87 -11.50 -1.78
C ALA A 113 -9.10 -11.37 -0.89
N LEU A 114 -9.53 -10.14 -0.61
CA LEU A 114 -10.71 -9.84 0.21
C LEU A 114 -11.98 -10.40 -0.45
N TYR A 115 -12.17 -10.15 -1.75
CA TYR A 115 -13.29 -10.71 -2.51
C TYR A 115 -13.34 -12.25 -2.42
N LYS A 116 -12.19 -12.92 -2.56
CA LYS A 116 -12.10 -14.39 -2.44
C LYS A 116 -12.37 -14.88 -1.02
N ALA A 117 -12.01 -14.10 0.00
CA ALA A 117 -12.27 -14.42 1.40
C ALA A 117 -13.77 -14.45 1.69
N TRP A 118 -14.53 -13.49 1.16
CA TRP A 118 -15.97 -13.37 1.40
C TRP A 118 -16.84 -14.22 0.47
N LYS A 119 -16.34 -14.60 -0.71
CA LYS A 119 -17.04 -15.49 -1.64
C LYS A 119 -16.97 -16.98 -1.27
N LYS A 120 -15.97 -17.37 -0.48
CA LYS A 120 -15.84 -18.72 0.10
C LYS A 120 -16.75 -18.89 1.30
#